data_AF-A0A0F9FGE5-F1
#
_entry.id   AF-A0A0F9FGE5-F1
#
_cell.length_a   1.000
_cell.length_b   1.000
_cell.length_c   1.000
_cell.angle_alpha   90.00
_cell.angle_beta   90.00
_cell.angle_gamma   90.00
#
_symmetry.space_group_name_H-M   'P 1'
#
loop_
_entity.id
_entity.type
_entity.pdbx_description
1 polymer ?
#
loop_
_entity_poly.entity_id
_entity_poly.type
_entity_poly.pdbx_seq_one_letter_code
_entity_poly.pdbx_strand_id
1 'polypeptide(L)'
;MKDSRYYLTCKCGYERRLDNLTETEISKIIQKKSEALKNNLIIVSNKEKILIHPETSKICPRCGHKRAVYWQEQLFSADEPMVSF
;
A
#
# COMPACT_ATOMS: atom_id res chain seq x y z
N MET A 1 1.85 36.22 2.25
CA MET A 1 1.53 34.79 2.06
C MET A 1 2.30 34.02 3.14
N LYS A 2 1.62 33.36 4.08
CA LYS A 2 2.31 32.71 5.21
C LYS A 2 2.91 31.38 4.75
N ASP A 3 4.23 31.34 4.74
CA ASP A 3 5.06 30.13 4.57
C ASP A 3 4.90 29.27 5.83
N SER A 4 3.80 28.53 5.97
CA SER A 4 3.62 27.61 7.10
C SER A 4 4.57 26.44 6.92
N ARG A 5 5.64 26.42 7.72
CA ARG A 5 6.67 25.37 7.72
C ARG A 5 6.29 24.29 8.72
N TYR A 6 6.11 23.07 8.24
CA TYR A 6 5.77 21.91 9.08
C TYR A 6 6.99 21.04 9.37
N TYR A 7 7.10 20.58 10.61
CA TYR A 7 8.18 19.73 11.09
C TYR A 7 7.63 18.44 11.69
N LEU A 8 8.30 17.32 11.42
CA LEU A 8 8.10 16.06 12.11
C LEU A 8 9.16 15.93 13.21
N THR A 9 8.71 15.87 14.46
CA THR A 9 9.60 15.72 15.63
C THR A 9 9.46 14.33 16.22
N CYS A 10 10.60 13.69 16.49
CA CYS A 10 10.69 12.44 17.23
C CYS A 10 10.95 12.72 18.72
N LYS A 11 10.53 11.80 19.61
CA LYS A 11 10.84 11.88 21.05
C LYS A 11 12.34 11.94 21.35
N CYS A 12 13.20 11.43 20.46
CA CYS A 12 14.65 11.51 20.61
C CYS A 12 15.24 12.89 20.27
N GLY A 13 14.42 13.87 19.89
CA GLY A 13 14.85 15.21 19.49
C GLY A 13 15.19 15.36 18.01
N TYR A 14 15.05 14.30 17.21
CA TYR A 14 15.22 14.40 15.75
C TYR A 14 14.07 15.16 15.10
N GLU A 15 14.39 16.12 14.24
CA GLU A 15 13.41 16.93 13.51
C GLU A 15 13.63 16.82 12.01
N ARG A 16 12.53 16.65 11.25
CA ARG A 16 12.54 16.61 9.79
C ARG A 16 11.57 17.62 9.22
N ARG A 17 12.07 18.48 8.33
CA ARG A 17 11.27 19.46 7.61
C ARG A 17 10.42 18.81 6.51
N LEU A 18 9.20 19.30 6.33
CA LEU A 18 8.30 18.92 5.23
C LEU A 18 8.17 20.10 4.27
N ASP A 19 8.97 20.10 3.21
CA ASP A 19 9.06 21.20 2.24
C ASP A 19 8.01 21.16 1.12
N ASN A 20 7.41 19.99 0.86
CA ASN A 20 6.59 19.75 -0.33
C ASN A 20 5.14 19.33 -0.04
N LEU A 21 4.64 19.58 1.17
CA LEU A 21 3.28 19.17 1.56
C LEU A 21 2.49 20.38 2.06
N THR A 22 1.30 20.56 1.51
CA THR A 22 0.34 21.56 2.02
C THR A 22 -0.29 21.08 3.33
N GLU A 23 -0.77 22.02 4.15
CA GLU A 23 -1.49 21.72 5.41
C GLU A 23 -2.62 20.71 5.24
N THR A 24 -3.33 20.81 4.11
CA THR A 24 -4.45 19.93 3.76
C THR A 24 -3.99 18.49 3.48
N GLU A 25 -2.82 18.31 2.86
CA GLU A 25 -2.25 17.00 2.58
C GLU A 25 -1.73 16.34 3.84
N ILE A 26 -1.08 17.10 4.72
CA ILE A 26 -0.61 16.62 6.03
C ILE A 26 -1.79 16.12 6.87
N SER A 27 -2.86 16.92 6.96
CA SER A 27 -4.08 16.55 7.69
C SER A 27 -4.70 15.27 7.16
N LYS A 28 -4.78 15.11 5.83
CA LYS A 28 -5.29 13.88 5.18
C LYS A 28 -4.43 12.66 5.51
N ILE A 29 -3.10 12.79 5.50
CA ILE A 29 -2.19 11.68 5.81
C ILE A 29 -2.36 11.23 7.26
N ILE A 30 -2.45 12.18 8.19
CA ILE A 30 -2.64 11.89 9.62
C ILE A 30 -3.99 11.18 9.85
N GLN A 31 -5.06 11.71 9.27
CA GLN A 31 -6.40 11.12 9.40
C GLN A 31 -6.43 9.69 8.85
N LYS A 32 -5.88 9.47 7.64
CA LYS A 32 -5.82 8.14 7.01
C LYS A 32 -5.02 7.14 7.86
N LYS A 33 -3.89 7.55 8.44
CA LYS A 33 -3.10 6.71 9.36
C LYS A 33 -3.85 6.39 10.64
N SER A 34 -4.51 7.37 11.25
CA SER A 34 -5.31 7.18 12.47
C SER A 34 -6.46 6.19 12.25
N GLU A 35 -7.15 6.31 11.13
CA GLU A 35 -8.28 5.46 10.79
C GLU A 35 -7.86 4.03 10.46
N ALA A 36 -6.72 3.84 9.79
CA ALA A 36 -6.17 2.51 9.58
C ALA A 36 -5.71 1.84 10.89
N LEU A 37 -5.08 2.60 11.80
CA LEU A 37 -4.71 2.11 13.14
C LEU A 37 -5.94 1.65 13.93
N LYS A 38 -7.04 2.42 13.89
CA LYS A 38 -8.30 2.03 14.54
C LYS A 38 -8.90 0.75 13.96
N ASN A 39 -8.82 0.58 12.64
CA ASN A 39 -9.34 -0.60 11.96
C ASN A 39 -8.36 -1.78 11.92
N ASN A 40 -7.22 -1.68 12.62
CA ASN A 40 -6.15 -2.68 12.62
C ASN A 40 -5.66 -3.06 11.20
N LEU A 41 -5.65 -2.08 10.29
CA LEU A 41 -5.23 -2.24 8.90
C LEU A 41 -3.77 -1.81 8.73
N ILE A 42 -2.97 -2.64 8.07
CA ILE A 42 -1.61 -2.28 7.66
C ILE A 42 -1.70 -1.47 6.37
N ILE A 43 -1.32 -0.19 6.42
CA ILE A 43 -1.17 0.63 5.22
C ILE A 43 0.18 0.31 4.58
N VAL A 44 0.19 -0.57 3.58
CA VAL A 44 1.36 -0.77 2.71
C VAL A 44 1.25 0.22 1.55
N SER A 45 2.26 1.08 1.38
CA SER A 45 2.27 1.98 0.22
C SER A 45 2.54 1.18 -1.06
N ASN A 46 2.04 1.64 -2.20
CA ASN A 46 2.22 0.93 -3.48
C ASN A 46 3.71 0.78 -3.86
N LYS A 47 4.56 1.72 -3.39
CA LYS A 47 6.03 1.66 -3.57
C LYS A 47 6.71 0.55 -2.74
N GLU A 48 6.08 0.11 -1.66
CA GLU A 48 6.56 -0.97 -0.80
C GLU A 48 5.92 -2.32 -1.18
N LYS A 49 5.00 -2.33 -2.14
CA LYS A 49 4.32 -3.53 -2.59
C LYS A 49 5.26 -4.33 -3.50
N ILE A 50 5.95 -5.31 -2.95
CA ILE A 50 6.75 -6.25 -3.72
C ILE A 50 5.79 -7.24 -4.38
N LEU A 51 5.54 -7.05 -5.68
CA LEU A 51 4.82 -8.00 -6.52
C LEU A 51 5.84 -8.91 -7.20
N ILE A 52 5.97 -10.13 -6.71
CA ILE A 52 6.87 -11.15 -7.30
C ILE A 52 6.20 -11.94 -8.43
N HIS A 53 4.87 -11.95 -8.45
CA HIS A 53 4.06 -12.75 -9.38
C HIS A 53 3.57 -11.89 -10.55
N PRO A 54 3.41 -12.49 -11.75
CA PRO A 54 2.95 -11.79 -12.93
C PRO A 54 1.50 -11.30 -12.81
N GLU A 55 1.16 -10.28 -13.61
CA GLU A 55 -0.20 -9.76 -13.73
C GLU A 55 -0.88 -10.26 -15.01
N THR A 56 -2.20 -10.48 -14.92
CA THR A 56 -3.05 -10.85 -16.06
C THR A 56 -4.29 -9.97 -16.15
N SER A 57 -4.90 -9.91 -17.33
CA SER A 57 -6.10 -9.12 -17.61
C SER A 57 -7.37 -9.91 -17.33
N LYS A 58 -7.62 -10.22 -16.05
CA LYS A 58 -8.84 -10.92 -15.58
C LYS A 58 -9.66 -9.99 -14.68
N ILE A 59 -10.98 -10.00 -14.85
CA ILE A 59 -11.89 -9.14 -14.09
C ILE A 59 -12.24 -9.80 -12.76
N CYS A 60 -12.01 -9.11 -11.65
CA CYS A 60 -12.39 -9.57 -10.31
C CYS A 60 -13.93 -9.62 -10.20
N PRO A 61 -14.54 -10.77 -9.89
CA PRO A 61 -16.00 -10.91 -9.82
C PRO A 61 -16.62 -10.15 -8.63
N ARG A 62 -15.82 -9.79 -7.62
CA ARG A 62 -16.29 -9.09 -6.41
C ARG A 62 -16.29 -7.57 -6.56
N CYS A 63 -15.26 -7.00 -7.19
CA CYS A 63 -15.07 -5.54 -7.25
C CYS A 63 -14.90 -4.98 -8.67
N GLY A 64 -14.88 -5.81 -9.72
CA GLY A 64 -14.78 -5.37 -11.11
C GLY A 64 -13.39 -4.87 -11.54
N HIS A 65 -12.35 -5.02 -10.71
CA HIS A 65 -10.99 -4.63 -11.09
C HIS A 65 -10.47 -5.50 -12.24
N LYS A 66 -9.82 -4.90 -13.24
CA LYS A 66 -9.49 -5.55 -14.53
C LYS A 66 -8.15 -6.27 -14.57
N ARG A 67 -7.36 -6.17 -13.50
CA ARG A 67 -6.04 -6.79 -13.36
C ARG A 67 -6.04 -7.72 -12.15
N ALA A 68 -5.41 -8.87 -12.30
CA ALA A 68 -5.22 -9.84 -11.23
C ALA A 68 -3.76 -10.30 -11.24
N VAL A 69 -3.19 -10.47 -10.06
CA VAL A 69 -1.91 -11.18 -9.89
C VAL A 69 -2.22 -12.66 -9.95
N TYR A 70 -1.41 -13.44 -10.66
CA TYR A 70 -1.59 -14.90 -10.76
C TYR A 70 -0.28 -15.63 -10.52
N TRP A 71 -0.37 -16.84 -9.99
CA TRP A 71 0.77 -17.76 -9.88
C TRP A 71 0.30 -19.20 -9.98
N GLN A 72 1.26 -20.12 -10.12
CA GLN A 72 0.98 -21.55 -10.20
C GLN A 72 1.80 -22.29 -9.15
N GLU A 73 1.17 -23.24 -8.47
CA GLU A 73 1.82 -24.12 -7.49
C GLU A 73 1.59 -25.58 -7.89
N GLN A 74 2.65 -26.38 -7.83
CA GLN A 74 2.58 -27.82 -8.03
C GLN A 74 2.22 -28.49 -6.70
N LEU A 75 0.96 -28.88 -6.53
CA LEU A 75 0.46 -29.52 -5.30
C LEU A 75 0.43 -31.05 -5.40
N PHE A 76 0.57 -31.60 -6.60
CA PHE A 76 0.42 -33.02 -6.91
C PHE A 76 1.66 -33.60 -7.58
N SER A 77 1.59 -34.88 -7.95
CA SER A 77 2.62 -35.58 -8.72
C SER A 77 3.04 -34.78 -9.95
N ALA A 78 4.28 -34.95 -10.40
CA ALA A 78 4.82 -34.19 -11.52
C ALA A 78 4.06 -34.41 -12.85
N ASP A 79 3.33 -35.52 -12.98
CA ASP A 79 2.47 -35.83 -14.13
C ASP A 79 1.12 -35.09 -14.09
N GLU A 80 0.76 -34.54 -12.93
CA GLU A 80 -0.49 -33.82 -12.72
C GLU A 80 -0.33 -32.31 -13.02
N PRO A 81 -1.40 -31.64 -13.49
CA PRO A 81 -1.35 -30.23 -13.79
C PRO A 81 -1.15 -29.36 -12.54
N MET A 82 -0.43 -28.25 -12.71
CA MET A 82 -0.24 -27.24 -11.66
C MET A 82 -1.53 -26.49 -11.36
N VAL A 83 -1.75 -26.16 -10.10
CA VAL A 83 -2.90 -25.37 -9.65
C VAL A 83 -2.59 -23.89 -9.84
N SER A 84 -3.54 -23.14 -10.40
CA SER A 84 -3.39 -21.70 -10.66
C SER A 84 -4.23 -20.89 -9.67
N PHE A 85 -3.64 -19.83 -9.13
CA PHE A 85 -4.26 -18.89 -8.19
C PHE A 85 -4.39 -17.50 -8.80
#